data_AF-A0A645HQW6-F1
#
_entry.id   AF-A0A645HQW6-F1
#
_cell.length_a   1.000
_cell.length_b   1.000
_cell.length_c   1.000
_cell.angle_alpha   90.00
_cell.angle_beta   90.00
_cell.angle_gamma   90.00
#
_symmetry.space_group_name_H-M   'P 1'
#
loop_
_entity.id
_entity.type
_entity.pdbx_description
1 polymer ?
#
loop_
_entity_poly.entity_id
_entity_poly.type
_entity_poly.pdbx_seq_one_letter_code
_entity_poly.pdbx_strand_id
1 'polypeptide(L)'
;MISPLGPSCAAGTAEKVAEVEAAIKDGTLNIFDTAKFTVGGQPVTSYLAIDTNGDWTGDTGEAIENGIFFESKLRSAPYFGLRIDGITELS
;
A
#
# COMPACT_ATOMS: atom_id res chain seq x y z
N MET A 1 -17.11 -9.93 -2.73
CA MET A 1 -18.13 -8.94 -3.13
C MET A 1 -17.99 -7.76 -2.18
N ILE A 2 -17.86 -6.54 -2.70
CA ILE A 2 -17.88 -5.33 -1.84
C ILE A 2 -19.29 -5.11 -1.29
N SER A 3 -19.41 -4.57 -0.09
CA SER A 3 -20.71 -4.22 0.48
C SER A 3 -21.42 -3.13 -0.34
N PRO A 4 -22.76 -3.05 -0.29
CA PRO A 4 -23.50 -1.96 -0.95
C PRO A 4 -23.04 -0.58 -0.47
N LEU A 5 -23.07 0.41 -1.36
CA LEU A 5 -22.80 1.81 -1.00
C LEU A 5 -23.89 2.38 -0.09
N GLY A 6 -23.47 3.25 0.83
CA GLY A 6 -24.40 3.97 1.70
C GLY A 6 -25.19 5.05 0.96
N PRO A 7 -26.28 5.56 1.58
CA PRO A 7 -27.18 6.53 0.94
C PRO A 7 -26.55 7.92 0.74
N SER A 8 -25.40 8.19 1.35
CA SER A 8 -24.75 9.52 1.35
C SER A 8 -23.55 9.62 0.41
N CYS A 9 -23.30 8.60 -0.42
CA CYS A 9 -22.22 8.68 -1.41
C CYS A 9 -22.49 9.78 -2.44
N ALA A 10 -21.46 10.54 -2.79
CA ALA A 10 -21.56 11.59 -3.80
C ALA A 10 -21.81 10.99 -5.20
N ALA A 11 -22.38 11.80 -6.10
CA ALA A 11 -22.52 11.42 -7.50
C ALA A 11 -21.14 11.04 -8.10
N GLY A 12 -21.08 9.96 -8.88
CA GLY A 12 -19.82 9.44 -9.44
C GLY A 12 -19.08 8.42 -8.56
N THR A 13 -19.49 8.23 -7.29
CA THR A 13 -18.80 7.31 -6.37
C THR A 13 -18.90 5.86 -6.84
N ALA A 14 -20.07 5.43 -7.31
CA ALA A 14 -20.30 4.05 -7.71
C ALA A 14 -19.46 3.66 -8.93
N GLU A 15 -19.39 4.55 -9.91
CA GLU A 15 -18.61 4.39 -11.13
C GLU A 15 -17.12 4.30 -10.80
N LYS A 16 -16.62 5.19 -9.92
CA LYS A 16 -15.21 5.17 -9.55
C LYS A 16 -14.83 3.93 -8.73
N VAL A 17 -15.71 3.49 -7.82
CA VAL A 17 -15.49 2.25 -7.06
C VAL A 17 -15.44 1.05 -7.99
N ALA A 18 -16.35 0.96 -8.97
CA ALA A 18 -16.36 -0.12 -9.95
C ALA A 18 -15.09 -0.12 -10.83
N GLU A 19 -14.64 1.06 -11.27
CA GLU A 19 -13.39 1.23 -12.01
C GLU A 19 -12.18 0.72 -11.21
N VAL A 20 -12.05 1.15 -9.95
CA VAL A 20 -10.93 0.78 -9.07
C VAL A 20 -10.98 -0.71 -8.72
N GLU A 21 -12.17 -1.26 -8.43
CA GLU A 21 -12.34 -2.69 -8.15
C GLU A 21 -11.91 -3.55 -9.34
N ALA A 22 -12.27 -3.14 -10.57
CA ALA A 22 -11.84 -3.84 -11.79
C ALA A 22 -10.32 -3.78 -11.95
N ALA A 23 -9.71 -2.60 -11.78
CA ALA A 23 -8.28 -2.39 -11.94
C ALA A 23 -7.42 -3.15 -10.89
N ILE A 24 -7.95 -3.34 -9.68
CA ILE A 24 -7.28 -4.18 -8.66
C ILE A 24 -7.35 -5.66 -9.06
N LYS A 25 -8.51 -6.11 -9.56
CA LYS A 25 -8.71 -7.52 -9.94
C LYS A 25 -7.90 -7.93 -11.17
N ASP A 26 -7.79 -7.04 -12.15
CA ASP A 26 -7.01 -7.30 -13.37
C ASP A 26 -5.51 -7.00 -13.21
N GLY A 27 -5.10 -6.43 -12.08
CA GLY A 27 -3.72 -6.15 -11.73
C GLY A 27 -3.14 -4.88 -12.35
N THR A 28 -3.96 -4.04 -13.00
CA THR A 28 -3.52 -2.76 -13.57
C THR A 28 -3.34 -1.67 -12.53
N LEU A 29 -3.97 -1.79 -11.35
CA LEU A 29 -3.78 -0.89 -10.21
C LEU A 29 -3.08 -1.59 -9.05
N ASN A 30 -1.89 -1.10 -8.70
CA ASN A 30 -1.16 -1.51 -7.52
C ASN A 30 -1.43 -0.53 -6.36
N ILE A 31 -1.91 -1.04 -5.23
CA ILE A 31 -2.30 -0.21 -4.07
C ILE A 31 -1.10 0.54 -3.47
N PHE A 32 0.05 -0.12 -3.37
CA PHE A 32 1.27 0.45 -2.81
C PHE A 32 2.26 0.86 -3.91
N ASP A 33 1.79 1.67 -4.87
CA ASP A 33 2.63 2.36 -5.84
C ASP A 33 3.38 3.53 -5.15
N THR A 34 4.70 3.39 -5.03
CA THR A 34 5.57 4.35 -4.33
C THR A 34 5.63 5.72 -5.00
N ALA A 35 5.21 5.84 -6.26
CA ALA A 35 5.09 7.13 -6.93
C ALA A 35 3.87 7.96 -6.45
N LYS A 36 2.96 7.36 -5.68
CA LYS A 36 1.73 8.01 -5.20
C LYS A 36 1.81 8.61 -3.80
N PHE A 37 2.92 8.37 -3.09
CA PHE A 37 3.08 8.85 -1.73
C PHE A 37 4.54 9.16 -1.40
N THR A 38 4.73 9.90 -0.32
CA THR A 38 6.05 10.24 0.23
C THR A 38 6.12 9.82 1.69
N VAL A 39 7.35 9.66 2.19
CA VAL A 39 7.64 9.40 3.60
C VAL A 39 8.72 10.38 4.03
N GLY A 40 8.42 11.24 5.00
CA GLY A 40 9.35 12.30 5.44
C GLY A 40 9.66 13.32 4.34
N GLY A 41 8.71 13.56 3.44
CA GLY A 41 8.83 14.45 2.29
C GLY A 41 9.70 13.91 1.14
N GLN A 42 10.08 12.62 1.18
CA GLN A 42 10.94 12.00 0.16
C GLN A 42 10.22 10.88 -0.59
N PRO A 43 10.58 10.62 -1.87
CA PRO A 43 10.11 9.45 -2.59
C PRO A 43 10.63 8.17 -1.92
N VAL A 44 9.80 7.13 -1.90
CA VAL A 44 10.18 5.84 -1.33
C VAL A 44 10.77 4.95 -2.42
N THR A 45 12.07 4.66 -2.31
CA THR A 45 12.78 3.87 -3.33
C THR A 45 13.27 2.52 -2.85
N SER A 46 13.26 2.25 -1.54
CA SER A 46 13.69 0.99 -0.93
C SER A 46 12.99 0.74 0.40
N TYR A 47 12.68 -0.52 0.70
CA TYR A 47 12.21 -0.96 2.00
C TYR A 47 12.59 -2.41 2.26
N LEU A 48 13.40 -2.65 3.30
CA LEU A 48 13.87 -3.99 3.64
C LEU A 48 12.75 -4.81 4.29
N ALA A 49 12.58 -6.06 3.84
CA ALA A 49 11.38 -6.85 4.14
C ALA A 49 11.52 -7.81 5.34
N ILE A 50 12.68 -8.44 5.52
CA ILE A 50 12.89 -9.54 6.47
C ILE A 50 13.71 -9.06 7.66
N ASP A 51 13.12 -9.10 8.84
CA ASP A 51 13.81 -8.95 10.12
C ASP A 51 14.48 -10.30 10.48
N THR A 52 15.80 -10.30 10.63
CA THR A 52 16.60 -11.49 10.94
C THR A 52 17.08 -11.52 12.39
N ASN A 53 16.88 -10.45 13.15
CA ASN A 53 17.50 -10.23 14.46
C ASN A 53 16.48 -9.93 15.59
N GLY A 54 15.22 -9.64 15.25
CA GLY A 54 14.11 -9.41 16.17
C GLY A 54 13.95 -7.96 16.67
N ASP A 55 14.59 -6.99 16.02
CA ASP A 55 14.50 -5.56 16.38
C ASP A 55 13.32 -4.82 15.73
N TRP A 56 12.46 -5.54 14.99
CA TRP A 56 11.32 -5.00 14.24
C TRP A 56 11.69 -4.05 13.09
N THR A 57 12.94 -4.11 12.64
CA THR A 57 13.46 -3.39 11.47
C THR A 57 13.76 -4.40 10.35
N GLY A 58 13.58 -3.99 9.10
CA GLY A 58 13.93 -4.84 7.96
C GLY A 58 15.45 -4.93 7.79
N ASP A 59 15.99 -6.15 7.70
CA ASP A 59 17.42 -6.41 7.51
C ASP A 59 17.76 -6.86 6.08
N THR A 60 16.93 -7.72 5.48
CA THR A 60 17.23 -8.37 4.20
C THR A 60 16.04 -8.43 3.27
N GLY A 61 16.33 -8.48 1.97
CA GLY A 61 15.33 -8.54 0.90
C GLY A 61 14.70 -7.19 0.61
N GLU A 62 14.53 -6.88 -0.68
CA GLU A 62 13.92 -5.63 -1.14
C GLU A 62 12.42 -5.85 -1.38
N ALA A 63 11.56 -5.12 -0.66
CA ALA A 63 10.12 -5.20 -0.81
C ALA A 63 9.61 -4.42 -2.03
N ILE A 64 10.41 -3.48 -2.56
CA ILE A 64 10.02 -2.59 -3.64
C ILE A 64 10.65 -3.06 -4.95
N GLU A 65 9.81 -3.46 -5.90
CA GLU A 65 10.24 -3.79 -7.26
C GLU A 65 9.51 -2.93 -8.27
N ASN A 66 10.25 -2.28 -9.18
CA ASN A 66 9.70 -1.39 -10.20
C ASN A 66 8.79 -0.28 -9.63
N GLY A 67 9.11 0.23 -8.43
CA GLY A 67 8.33 1.26 -7.75
C GLY A 67 7.06 0.75 -7.07
N ILE A 68 6.83 -0.56 -7.03
CA ILE A 68 5.68 -1.16 -6.33
C ILE A 68 6.18 -1.86 -5.06
N PHE A 69 5.58 -1.54 -3.92
CA PHE A 69 5.82 -2.27 -2.69
C PHE A 69 4.96 -3.54 -2.64
N PHE A 70 5.61 -4.68 -2.43
CA PHE A 70 4.94 -5.97 -2.29
C PHE A 70 4.97 -6.42 -0.83
N GLU A 71 3.82 -6.43 -0.14
CA GLU A 71 3.73 -6.73 1.30
C GLU A 71 3.80 -8.23 1.65
N SER A 72 3.71 -9.13 0.68
CA SER A 72 3.69 -10.58 0.97
C SER A 72 4.40 -11.43 -0.07
N LYS A 73 5.40 -10.84 -0.75
CA LYS A 73 6.18 -11.55 -1.77
C LYS A 73 7.36 -12.32 -1.17
N LEU A 74 8.06 -11.73 -0.21
CA LEU A 74 9.25 -12.32 0.42
C LEU A 74 8.94 -13.12 1.69
N ARG A 75 7.83 -12.80 2.36
CA ARG A 75 7.31 -13.54 3.52
C ARG A 75 5.80 -13.44 3.58
N SER A 76 5.13 -14.42 4.20
CA SER A 76 3.67 -14.46 4.33
C SER A 76 3.11 -13.60 5.47
N ALA A 77 3.97 -13.04 6.33
CA ALA A 77 3.56 -12.12 7.38
C ALA A 77 3.47 -10.69 6.80
N PRO A 78 2.48 -9.86 7.20
CA PRO A 78 2.43 -8.46 6.81
C PRO A 78 3.62 -7.68 7.39
N TYR A 79 4.13 -6.71 6.65
CA TYR A 79 5.29 -5.91 7.05
C TYR A 79 5.31 -4.47 6.55
N PHE A 80 4.16 -3.96 6.11
CA PHE A 80 4.04 -2.55 5.79
C PHE A 80 4.17 -1.71 7.08
N GLY A 81 5.25 -0.94 7.18
CA GLY A 81 5.54 -0.06 8.32
C GLY A 81 5.87 1.38 7.92
N LEU A 82 5.71 1.73 6.65
CA LEU A 82 5.96 3.08 6.15
C LEU A 82 4.94 4.06 6.72
N ARG A 83 5.41 5.19 7.27
CA ARG A 83 4.55 6.27 7.77
C ARG A 83 4.36 7.30 6.66
N ILE A 84 3.30 7.13 5.88
CA ILE A 84 2.99 7.98 4.72
C ILE A 84 2.68 9.41 5.17
N ASP A 85 3.26 10.39 4.48
CA ASP A 85 2.99 11.81 4.72
C ASP A 85 1.50 12.14 4.51
N GLY A 86 0.97 13.03 5.36
CA GLY A 86 -0.45 13.42 5.33
C GLY A 86 -1.37 12.54 6.18
N ILE A 87 -0.87 11.44 6.75
CA ILE A 87 -1.58 10.64 7.75
C ILE A 87 -1.21 11.16 9.15
N THR A 88 -2.23 11.51 9.96
CA THR A 88 -2.03 11.83 11.37
C THR A 88 -2.22 10.57 12.21
N GLU A 89 -1.17 10.15 12.91
CA GLU A 89 -1.25 9.03 13.85
C GLU A 89 -1.79 9.49 15.20
N LEU A 90 -2.70 8.71 15.79
CA LEU A 90 -3.25 8.96 17.12
C LEU A 90 -2.62 7.96 18.11
N SER A 91 -2.04 8.48 19.19
CA SER A 91 -1.42 7.71 20.28
C SER A 91 -2.42 7.31 21.35
#